data_AF-A0AAE3HH07-F1
#
_entry.id   AF-A0AAE3HH07-F1
#
_cell.length_a   1.000
_cell.length_b   1.000
_cell.length_c   1.000
_cell.angle_alpha   90.00
_cell.angle_beta   90.00
_cell.angle_gamma   90.00
#
_symmetry.space_group_name_H-M   'P 1'
#
loop_
_entity.id
_entity.type
_entity.pdbx_description
1 polymer ?
#
loop_
_entity_poly.entity_id
_entity_poly.type
_entity_poly.pdbx_seq_one_letter_code
_entity_poly.pdbx_strand_id
1 'polypeptide(L)'
;MRIFDRKFMQYQLAYGIWYNLSSRFLFVGMIFAVISFFSDSILYLLAIPMLYIYGYFRLQYLLNAKDSVYEKRMEKQYKFYERKNLKAQGQVTYQIEKLLFAVELGKIEAKQAIEDVKEILEIRPKLQRIIKGILLSLYLVAKEEDNTEIPQDLIDNLHEVLKEEENPNALVDHVRMALKLEKYDLAIKLIEKAEERKKIYKKQRIPVYRSMYKVLQVSLPYYKTIAYFKSGEKEKALDQLELTLRRAQSQKLRKEIKQEVEGMGII
;
A
#
# COMPACT_ATOMS: atom_id res chain seq x y z
N MET A 1 -5.03 4.21 -15.34
CA MET A 1 -4.54 4.41 -13.95
C MET A 1 -4.21 3.04 -13.41
N ARG A 2 -3.34 2.90 -12.41
CA ARG A 2 -3.13 1.59 -11.76
C ARG A 2 -3.99 1.48 -10.52
N ILE A 3 -4.53 0.28 -10.25
CA ILE A 3 -5.33 0.01 -9.06
C ILE A 3 -4.47 0.24 -7.82
N PHE A 4 -3.25 -0.29 -7.82
CA PHE A 4 -2.32 -0.14 -6.70
C PHE A 4 -1.22 0.88 -7.01
N ASP A 5 -0.82 1.66 -6.00
CA ASP A 5 0.41 2.42 -6.11
C ASP A 5 1.61 1.48 -5.91
N ARG A 6 2.16 0.99 -7.04
CA ARG A 6 3.20 -0.04 -7.06
C ARG A 6 4.45 0.36 -6.26
N LYS A 7 4.85 1.64 -6.26
CA LYS A 7 6.03 2.08 -5.51
C LYS A 7 5.84 1.85 -4.00
N PHE A 8 4.67 2.22 -3.47
CA PHE A 8 4.36 2.03 -2.05
C PHE A 8 3.98 0.58 -1.70
N MET A 9 3.35 -0.16 -2.61
CA MET A 9 3.06 -1.58 -2.40
C MET A 9 4.36 -2.42 -2.41
N GLN A 10 5.33 -2.13 -3.29
CA GLN A 10 6.66 -2.74 -3.23
C GLN A 10 7.35 -2.42 -1.89
N TYR A 11 7.25 -1.17 -1.44
CA TYR A 11 7.77 -0.72 -0.16
C TYR A 11 7.13 -1.50 1.00
N GLN A 12 5.81 -1.67 0.98
CA GLN A 12 5.06 -2.45 1.98
C GLN A 12 5.51 -3.91 2.01
N LEU A 13 5.62 -4.55 0.85
CA LEU A 13 6.04 -5.95 0.75
C LEU A 13 7.46 -6.16 1.28
N ALA A 14 8.38 -5.23 0.99
CA ALA A 14 9.75 -5.29 1.49
C ALA A 14 9.79 -5.27 3.03
N TYR A 15 9.07 -4.33 3.66
CA TYR A 15 8.96 -4.28 5.13
C TYR A 15 8.19 -5.47 5.70
N GLY A 16 7.14 -5.94 5.04
CA GLY A 16 6.37 -7.11 5.47
C GLY A 16 7.27 -8.35 5.57
N ILE A 17 8.13 -8.57 4.57
CA ILE A 17 9.12 -9.65 4.58
C ILE A 17 10.15 -9.44 5.68
N TRP A 18 10.68 -8.23 5.82
CA TRP A 18 11.66 -7.91 6.87
C TRP A 18 11.11 -8.15 8.27
N TYR A 19 9.90 -7.67 8.59
CA TYR A 19 9.32 -7.85 9.91
C TYR A 19 8.95 -9.30 10.22
N ASN A 20 8.52 -10.06 9.21
CA ASN A 20 8.28 -11.50 9.36
C ASN A 20 9.60 -12.28 9.54
N LEU A 21 10.67 -11.87 8.87
CA LEU A 21 11.99 -12.46 9.05
C LEU A 21 12.58 -12.10 10.42
N SER A 22 12.46 -10.84 10.83
CA SER A 22 12.96 -10.34 12.11
C SER A 22 12.27 -11.01 13.31
N SER A 23 10.97 -11.31 13.23
CA SER A 23 10.29 -12.06 14.30
C SER A 23 10.83 -13.50 14.42
N ARG A 24 11.16 -14.15 13.30
CA ARG A 24 11.80 -15.47 13.30
C ARG A 24 13.24 -15.40 13.83
N PHE A 25 14.00 -14.37 13.45
CA PHE A 25 15.36 -14.16 13.95
C PHE A 25 15.40 -13.88 15.44
N LEU A 26 14.40 -13.18 15.98
CA LEU A 26 14.29 -13.01 17.43
C LEU A 26 14.11 -14.36 18.14
N PHE A 27 13.25 -15.23 17.60
CA PHE A 27 13.08 -16.59 18.14
C PHE A 27 14.37 -17.41 18.07
N VAL A 28 15.05 -17.40 16.92
CA VAL A 28 16.35 -18.08 16.75
C VAL A 28 17.42 -17.48 17.67
N GLY A 29 17.44 -16.16 17.85
CA GLY A 29 18.36 -15.48 18.74
C GLY A 29 18.15 -15.85 20.21
N MET A 30 16.89 -16.02 20.65
CA MET A 30 16.59 -16.56 21.98
C MET A 30 17.14 -17.98 22.15
N ILE A 31 16.99 -18.84 21.12
CA ILE A 31 17.56 -20.19 21.15
C ILE A 31 19.08 -20.13 21.27
N PHE A 32 19.76 -19.30 20.48
CA PHE A 32 21.21 -19.15 20.58
C PHE A 32 21.68 -18.58 21.93
N ALA A 33 20.91 -17.67 22.53
CA ALA A 33 21.22 -17.16 23.87
C ALA A 33 21.10 -18.25 24.93
N VAL A 34 20.05 -19.09 24.86
CA VAL A 34 19.87 -20.23 25.76
C VAL A 34 20.99 -21.25 25.58
N ILE A 35 21.34 -21.60 24.34
CA ILE A 35 22.45 -22.53 24.06
C ILE A 35 23.77 -21.95 24.58
N SER A 36 24.04 -20.67 24.36
CA SER A 36 25.26 -20.01 24.84
C SER A 36 25.37 -20.08 26.37
N PHE A 37 24.25 -19.86 27.08
CA PHE A 37 24.18 -19.98 28.54
C PHE A 37 24.46 -21.41 29.04
N PHE A 38 23.96 -22.44 28.36
CA PHE A 38 24.18 -23.84 28.80
C PHE A 38 25.49 -24.47 28.32
N SER A 39 26.12 -23.90 27.29
CA SER A 39 27.36 -24.43 26.69
C SER A 39 28.61 -23.64 27.08
N ASP A 40 28.46 -22.57 27.85
CA ASP A 40 29.52 -21.59 28.18
C ASP A 40 30.31 -21.11 26.95
N SER A 41 29.68 -21.11 25.77
CA SER A 41 30.30 -20.73 24.51
C SER A 41 29.70 -19.45 23.96
N ILE A 42 30.52 -18.41 23.86
CA ILE A 42 30.12 -17.11 23.31
C ILE A 42 29.93 -17.12 21.79
N LEU A 43 30.42 -18.17 21.10
CA LEU A 43 30.37 -18.27 19.64
C LEU A 43 28.94 -18.20 19.09
N TYR A 44 27.96 -18.77 19.80
CA TYR A 44 26.56 -18.73 19.39
C TYR A 44 25.96 -17.31 19.43
N LEU A 45 26.47 -16.42 20.29
CA LEU A 45 26.03 -15.02 20.34
C LEU A 45 26.48 -14.23 19.10
N LEU A 46 27.58 -14.63 18.44
CA LEU A 46 28.04 -14.01 17.19
C LEU A 46 27.09 -14.27 16.01
N ALA A 47 26.29 -15.34 16.06
CA ALA A 47 25.29 -15.63 15.03
C ALA A 47 24.13 -14.61 15.04
N ILE A 48 23.81 -14.02 16.19
CA ILE A 48 22.72 -13.04 16.33
C ILE A 48 22.94 -11.80 15.44
N PRO A 49 24.06 -11.04 15.55
CA PRO A 49 24.29 -9.90 14.68
C PRO A 49 24.36 -10.30 13.20
N MET A 50 24.90 -11.48 12.87
CA MET A 50 24.93 -11.97 11.48
C MET A 50 23.52 -12.13 10.89
N LEU A 51 22.55 -12.66 11.65
CA LEU A 51 21.16 -12.76 11.21
C LEU A 51 20.54 -11.39 10.93
N TYR A 52 20.76 -10.41 11.84
CA TYR A 52 20.25 -9.05 11.65
C TYR A 52 20.87 -8.35 10.45
N ILE A 53 22.19 -8.48 10.25
CA ILE A 53 22.92 -7.94 9.10
C ILE A 53 22.36 -8.54 7.80
N TYR A 54 22.23 -9.87 7.73
CA TYR A 54 21.68 -10.55 6.56
C TYR A 54 20.27 -10.05 6.22
N GLY A 55 19.39 -9.96 7.22
CA GLY A 55 18.03 -9.51 6.95
C GLY A 55 17.95 -8.02 6.59
N TYR A 56 18.84 -7.16 7.10
CA TYR A 56 18.96 -5.76 6.68
C TYR A 56 19.38 -5.65 5.21
N PHE A 57 20.43 -6.37 4.79
CA PHE A 57 20.84 -6.40 3.38
C PHE A 57 19.73 -6.94 2.47
N ARG A 58 19.01 -7.97 2.93
CA ARG A 58 17.84 -8.49 2.22
C ARG A 58 16.72 -7.45 2.09
N LEU A 59 16.45 -6.65 3.14
CA LEU A 59 15.50 -5.55 3.07
C LEU A 59 15.93 -4.51 2.02
N GLN A 60 17.20 -4.08 2.04
CA GLN A 60 17.72 -3.12 1.07
C GLN A 60 17.65 -3.64 -0.37
N TYR A 61 17.96 -4.92 -0.58
CA TYR A 61 17.78 -5.57 -1.88
C TYR A 61 16.33 -5.52 -2.36
N LEU A 62 15.36 -5.84 -1.49
CA LEU A 62 13.94 -5.82 -1.84
C LEU A 62 13.40 -4.41 -2.11
N LEU A 63 13.85 -3.43 -1.33
CA LEU A 63 13.50 -2.02 -1.48
C LEU A 63 13.96 -1.43 -2.82
N ASN A 64 15.02 -1.98 -3.42
CA ASN A 64 15.59 -1.53 -4.69
C ASN A 64 15.39 -2.55 -5.82
N ALA A 65 14.54 -3.56 -5.62
CA ALA A 65 14.27 -4.56 -6.65
C ALA A 65 13.59 -3.94 -7.90
N LYS A 66 13.88 -4.51 -9.07
CA LYS A 66 13.24 -4.14 -10.35
C LYS A 66 11.75 -4.50 -10.34
N ASP A 67 10.95 -3.76 -11.11
CA ASP A 67 9.49 -3.95 -11.23
C ASP A 67 9.11 -5.37 -11.65
N SER A 68 9.89 -6.00 -12.54
CA SER A 68 9.64 -7.37 -12.99
C SER A 68 9.68 -8.41 -11.86
N VAL A 69 10.47 -8.17 -10.81
CA VAL A 69 10.49 -9.05 -9.61
C VAL A 69 9.19 -8.90 -8.83
N TYR A 70 8.65 -7.69 -8.80
CA TYR A 70 7.41 -7.37 -8.12
C TYR A 70 6.18 -7.88 -8.89
N GLU A 71 6.16 -7.75 -10.22
CA GLU A 71 5.10 -8.32 -11.07
C GLU A 71 5.00 -9.84 -10.91
N LYS A 72 6.13 -10.56 -10.92
CA LYS A 72 6.16 -12.01 -10.63
C LYS A 72 5.57 -12.36 -9.26
N ARG A 73 5.65 -11.46 -8.27
CA ARG A 73 5.04 -11.67 -6.95
C ARG A 73 3.54 -11.40 -6.97
N MET A 74 3.10 -10.34 -7.66
CA MET A 74 1.68 -10.08 -7.88
C MET A 74 1.02 -11.25 -8.61
N GLU A 75 1.66 -11.81 -9.63
CA GLU A 75 1.18 -13.02 -10.32
C GLU A 75 1.05 -14.23 -9.40
N LYS A 76 2.02 -14.46 -8.52
CA LYS A 76 1.94 -15.53 -7.51
C LYS A 76 0.77 -15.30 -6.56
N GLN A 77 0.55 -14.06 -6.14
CA GLN A 77 -0.56 -13.70 -5.26
C GLN A 77 -1.92 -13.86 -5.97
N TYR A 78 -2.01 -13.46 -7.25
CA TYR A 78 -3.17 -13.71 -8.09
C TYR A 78 -3.50 -15.21 -8.19
N LYS A 79 -2.50 -16.06 -8.49
CA LYS A 79 -2.68 -17.52 -8.55
C LYS A 79 -3.08 -18.12 -7.19
N PHE A 80 -2.61 -17.52 -6.09
CA PHE A 80 -3.05 -17.91 -4.76
C PHE A 80 -4.53 -17.62 -4.55
N TYR A 81 -5.00 -16.43 -4.91
CA TYR A 81 -6.42 -16.06 -4.81
C TYR A 81 -7.31 -16.88 -5.74
N GLU A 82 -6.87 -17.15 -6.96
CA GLU A 82 -7.57 -18.04 -7.89
C GLU A 82 -7.80 -19.42 -7.26
N ARG A 83 -6.75 -20.04 -6.71
CA ARG A 83 -6.86 -21.36 -6.03
C ARG A 83 -7.74 -21.30 -4.78
N LYS A 84 -7.68 -20.22 -4.01
CA LYS A 84 -8.46 -20.06 -2.77
C LYS A 84 -9.92 -19.75 -3.05
N ASN A 85 -10.23 -18.95 -4.07
CA ASN A 85 -11.59 -18.67 -4.50
C ASN A 85 -12.33 -19.98 -4.87
N LEU A 86 -11.64 -20.88 -5.59
CA LEU A 86 -12.15 -22.22 -5.93
C LEU A 86 -12.36 -23.13 -4.71
N LYS A 87 -11.55 -22.98 -3.64
CA LYS A 87 -11.55 -23.89 -2.48
C LYS A 87 -12.32 -23.39 -1.25
N ALA A 88 -12.49 -22.08 -1.09
CA ALA A 88 -13.00 -21.45 0.15
C ALA A 88 -14.44 -20.91 0.01
N GLN A 89 -15.25 -21.50 -0.87
CA GLN A 89 -16.63 -21.07 -1.15
C GLN A 89 -16.77 -19.58 -1.50
N GLY A 90 -15.77 -18.97 -2.17
CA GLY A 90 -15.91 -17.60 -2.63
C GLY A 90 -16.13 -16.56 -1.53
N GLN A 91 -15.30 -16.57 -0.48
CA GLN A 91 -15.24 -15.40 0.40
C GLN A 91 -15.08 -14.13 -0.44
N VAL A 92 -16.01 -13.18 -0.29
CA VAL A 92 -16.11 -12.00 -1.16
C VAL A 92 -14.81 -11.20 -1.20
N THR A 93 -14.09 -11.12 -0.09
CA THR A 93 -12.77 -10.49 -0.05
C THR A 93 -11.80 -11.11 -1.05
N TYR A 94 -11.74 -12.44 -1.15
CA TYR A 94 -10.86 -13.11 -2.13
C TYR A 94 -11.34 -12.97 -3.57
N GLN A 95 -12.65 -12.86 -3.79
CA GLN A 95 -13.21 -12.59 -5.12
C GLN A 95 -12.81 -11.19 -5.59
N ILE A 96 -13.04 -10.19 -4.75
CA ILE A 96 -12.67 -8.80 -5.00
C ILE A 96 -11.16 -8.65 -5.18
N GLU A 97 -10.36 -9.22 -4.27
CA GLU A 97 -8.89 -9.16 -4.38
C GLU A 97 -8.42 -9.82 -5.69
N LYS A 98 -8.99 -10.97 -6.08
CA LYS A 98 -8.69 -11.61 -7.38
C LYS A 98 -8.96 -10.65 -8.54
N LEU A 99 -10.12 -9.99 -8.57
CA LEU A 99 -10.49 -9.05 -9.64
C LEU A 99 -9.51 -7.87 -9.70
N LEU A 100 -9.19 -7.26 -8.55
CA LEU A 100 -8.26 -6.13 -8.50
C LEU A 100 -6.85 -6.50 -8.99
N PHE A 101 -6.36 -7.67 -8.59
CA PHE A 101 -5.08 -8.18 -9.10
C PHE A 101 -5.15 -8.57 -10.58
N ALA A 102 -6.31 -9.03 -11.08
CA ALA A 102 -6.50 -9.34 -12.49
C ALA A 102 -6.41 -8.07 -13.36
N VAL A 103 -7.11 -6.99 -12.97
CA VAL A 103 -7.04 -5.69 -13.63
C VAL A 103 -5.62 -5.14 -13.59
N GLU A 104 -4.96 -5.14 -12.41
CA GLU A 104 -3.59 -4.64 -12.26
C GLU A 104 -2.57 -5.39 -13.15
N LEU A 105 -2.81 -6.67 -13.40
CA LEU A 105 -1.97 -7.52 -14.24
C LEU A 105 -2.41 -7.54 -15.72
N GLY A 106 -3.42 -6.77 -16.11
CA GLY A 106 -3.94 -6.74 -17.49
C GLY A 106 -4.56 -8.05 -17.94
N LYS A 107 -5.09 -8.85 -17.01
CA LYS A 107 -5.73 -10.15 -17.30
C LYS A 107 -7.21 -10.03 -17.62
N ILE A 108 -7.85 -8.97 -17.14
CA ILE A 108 -9.23 -8.58 -17.43
C ILE A 108 -9.25 -7.05 -17.56
N GLU A 109 -10.20 -6.54 -18.33
CA GLU A 109 -10.43 -5.10 -18.46
C GLU A 109 -11.13 -4.52 -17.22
N ALA A 110 -10.91 -3.23 -16.95
CA ALA A 110 -11.52 -2.57 -15.80
C ALA A 110 -13.06 -2.58 -15.86
N LYS A 111 -13.65 -2.42 -17.06
CA LYS A 111 -15.10 -2.50 -17.29
C LYS A 111 -15.67 -3.86 -16.89
N GLN A 112 -15.02 -4.94 -17.31
CA GLN A 112 -15.46 -6.29 -16.93
C GLN A 112 -15.42 -6.46 -15.40
N ALA A 113 -14.35 -6.00 -14.76
CA ALA A 113 -14.24 -6.07 -13.30
C ALA A 113 -15.29 -5.21 -12.57
N ILE A 114 -15.75 -4.09 -13.14
CA ILE A 114 -16.84 -3.28 -12.59
C ILE A 114 -18.13 -4.09 -12.55
N GLU A 115 -18.49 -4.74 -13.65
CA GLU A 115 -19.71 -5.56 -13.71
C GLU A 115 -19.64 -6.75 -12.74
N ASP A 116 -18.52 -7.47 -12.70
CA ASP A 116 -18.31 -8.57 -11.75
C ASP A 116 -18.44 -8.09 -10.28
N VAL A 117 -17.96 -6.89 -9.95
CA VAL A 117 -18.09 -6.32 -8.60
C VAL A 117 -19.53 -5.88 -8.30
N LYS A 118 -20.27 -5.38 -9.29
CA LYS A 118 -21.70 -5.06 -9.14
C LYS A 118 -22.53 -6.31 -8.88
N GLU A 119 -22.29 -7.41 -9.60
CA GLU A 119 -22.95 -8.69 -9.34
C GLU A 119 -22.71 -9.19 -7.90
N ILE A 120 -21.46 -9.07 -7.41
CA ILE A 120 -21.14 -9.38 -6.01
C ILE A 120 -21.95 -8.51 -5.04
N LEU A 121 -22.14 -7.23 -5.36
CA LEU A 121 -22.89 -6.29 -4.53
C LEU A 121 -24.39 -6.59 -4.52
N GLU A 122 -24.97 -7.01 -5.64
CA GLU A 122 -26.37 -7.44 -5.73
C GLU A 122 -26.64 -8.65 -4.82
N ILE A 123 -25.70 -9.61 -4.80
CA ILE A 123 -25.79 -10.78 -3.93
C ILE A 123 -25.57 -10.39 -2.45
N ARG A 124 -24.73 -9.37 -2.19
CA ARG A 124 -24.32 -8.96 -0.83
C ARG A 124 -24.42 -7.45 -0.60
N PRO A 125 -25.64 -6.89 -0.53
CA PRO A 125 -25.85 -5.44 -0.41
C PRO A 125 -25.27 -4.85 0.88
N LYS A 126 -25.13 -5.65 1.95
CA LYS A 126 -24.51 -5.22 3.21
C LYS A 126 -23.05 -4.76 3.05
N LEU A 127 -22.38 -5.11 1.95
CA LEU A 127 -20.99 -4.72 1.68
C LEU A 127 -20.87 -3.42 0.89
N GLN A 128 -21.99 -2.77 0.55
CA GLN A 128 -22.03 -1.57 -0.28
C GLN A 128 -21.01 -0.51 0.13
N ARG A 129 -20.93 -0.18 1.43
CA ARG A 129 -20.00 0.85 1.94
C ARG A 129 -18.55 0.56 1.58
N ILE A 130 -18.12 -0.70 1.70
CA ILE A 130 -16.75 -1.13 1.42
C ILE A 130 -16.52 -1.20 -0.10
N ILE A 131 -17.50 -1.71 -0.83
CA ILE A 131 -17.41 -1.92 -2.28
C ILE A 131 -17.40 -0.60 -3.07
N LYS A 132 -18.07 0.46 -2.60
CA LYS A 132 -18.07 1.77 -3.28
C LYS A 132 -16.66 2.32 -3.53
N GLY A 133 -15.74 2.17 -2.57
CA GLY A 133 -14.34 2.57 -2.74
C GLY A 133 -13.62 1.77 -3.83
N ILE A 134 -13.89 0.46 -3.88
CA ILE A 134 -13.33 -0.45 -4.88
C ILE A 134 -13.87 -0.10 -6.28
N LEU A 135 -15.18 0.08 -6.40
CA LEU A 135 -15.82 0.50 -7.65
C LEU A 135 -15.24 1.83 -8.14
N LEU A 136 -15.11 2.83 -7.26
CA LEU A 136 -14.52 4.11 -7.64
C LEU A 136 -13.09 3.94 -8.19
N SER A 137 -12.28 3.09 -7.56
CA SER A 137 -10.93 2.76 -8.06
C SER A 137 -10.98 2.20 -9.48
N LEU A 138 -11.86 1.23 -9.74
CA LEU A 138 -12.01 0.59 -11.04
C LEU A 138 -12.53 1.57 -12.11
N TYR A 139 -13.51 2.40 -11.77
CA TYR A 139 -14.03 3.45 -12.65
C TYR A 139 -12.96 4.47 -13.03
N LEU A 140 -12.07 4.84 -12.11
CA LEU A 140 -10.92 5.71 -12.41
C LEU A 140 -9.91 5.05 -13.35
N VAL A 141 -9.72 3.73 -13.27
CA VAL A 141 -8.91 2.99 -14.24
C VAL A 141 -9.58 2.97 -15.61
N ALA A 142 -10.86 2.59 -15.67
CA ALA A 142 -11.64 2.55 -16.92
C ALA A 142 -11.69 3.92 -17.60
N LYS A 143 -11.87 5.01 -16.85
CA LYS A 143 -11.87 6.38 -17.40
C LYS A 143 -10.57 6.72 -18.13
N GLU A 144 -9.41 6.28 -17.63
CA GLU A 144 -8.13 6.49 -18.32
C GLU A 144 -7.94 5.56 -19.53
N GLU A 145 -8.63 4.41 -19.60
CA GLU A 145 -8.56 3.47 -20.72
C GLU A 145 -9.48 3.87 -21.88
N ASP A 146 -10.70 4.33 -21.59
CA ASP A 146 -11.72 4.58 -22.63
C ASP A 146 -12.75 5.68 -22.30
N ASN A 147 -12.42 6.62 -21.41
CA ASN A 147 -13.30 7.72 -21.00
C ASN A 147 -14.64 7.29 -20.38
N THR A 148 -14.70 6.10 -19.75
CA THR A 148 -15.85 5.68 -18.94
C THR A 148 -16.27 6.77 -17.94
N GLU A 149 -17.58 7.08 -17.93
CA GLU A 149 -18.18 8.02 -16.98
C GLU A 149 -18.20 7.43 -15.57
N ILE A 150 -17.80 8.24 -14.59
CA ILE A 150 -17.74 7.82 -13.19
C ILE A 150 -19.06 8.23 -12.51
N PRO A 151 -19.81 7.28 -11.94
CA PRO A 151 -21.03 7.59 -11.20
C PRO A 151 -20.80 8.60 -10.06
N GLN A 152 -21.66 9.63 -9.99
CA GLN A 152 -21.51 10.72 -9.02
C GLN A 152 -21.64 10.23 -7.56
N ASP A 153 -22.47 9.23 -7.31
CA ASP A 153 -22.65 8.65 -5.97
C ASP A 153 -21.36 8.00 -5.43
N LEU A 154 -20.52 7.46 -6.30
CA LEU A 154 -19.20 6.92 -5.94
C LEU A 154 -18.23 8.05 -5.60
N ILE A 155 -18.31 9.18 -6.31
CA ILE A 155 -17.50 10.37 -6.03
C ILE A 155 -17.90 10.99 -4.69
N ASP A 156 -19.20 11.06 -4.41
CA ASP A 156 -19.74 11.65 -3.18
C ASP A 156 -19.46 10.80 -1.94
N ASN A 157 -19.32 9.47 -2.12
CA ASN A 157 -18.90 8.53 -1.08
C ASN A 157 -17.54 8.91 -0.44
N LEU A 158 -16.67 9.67 -1.12
CA LEU A 158 -15.42 10.15 -0.51
C LEU A 158 -15.66 11.07 0.71
N HIS A 159 -16.77 11.80 0.75
CA HIS A 159 -17.14 12.61 1.91
C HIS A 159 -17.65 11.77 3.07
N GLU A 160 -18.36 10.67 2.79
CA GLU A 160 -18.78 9.70 3.81
C GLU A 160 -17.58 8.99 4.42
N VAL A 161 -16.63 8.55 3.59
CA VAL A 161 -15.36 7.97 4.01
C VAL A 161 -14.59 8.90 4.95
N LEU A 162 -14.51 10.20 4.62
CA LEU A 162 -13.85 11.18 5.48
C LEU A 162 -14.44 11.19 6.90
N LYS A 163 -15.75 10.95 7.05
CA LYS A 163 -16.42 10.91 8.36
C LYS A 163 -16.21 9.56 9.04
N GLU A 164 -16.44 8.45 8.35
CA GLU A 164 -16.62 7.14 8.98
C GLU A 164 -15.39 6.22 8.94
N GLU A 165 -14.49 6.38 7.97
CA GLU A 165 -13.38 5.45 7.81
C GLU A 165 -12.26 5.73 8.82
N GLU A 166 -11.82 4.67 9.49
CA GLU A 166 -10.88 4.72 10.61
C GLU A 166 -9.57 4.01 10.28
N ASN A 167 -9.58 3.17 9.25
CA ASN A 167 -8.44 2.44 8.77
C ASN A 167 -7.51 3.38 7.97
N PRO A 168 -6.29 3.67 8.44
CA PRO A 168 -5.35 4.56 7.76
C PRO A 168 -4.97 4.09 6.35
N ASN A 169 -4.94 2.78 6.11
CA ASN A 169 -4.61 2.24 4.80
C ASN A 169 -5.75 2.47 3.79
N ALA A 170 -7.00 2.24 4.21
CA ALA A 170 -8.17 2.51 3.39
C ALA A 170 -8.28 4.01 3.06
N LEU A 171 -8.03 4.88 4.05
CA LEU A 171 -7.97 6.33 3.83
C LEU A 171 -6.97 6.72 2.74
N VAL A 172 -5.80 6.06 2.67
CA VAL A 172 -4.81 6.34 1.61
C VAL A 172 -5.30 5.96 0.23
N ASP A 173 -6.04 4.86 0.08
CA ASP A 173 -6.64 4.51 -1.20
C ASP A 173 -7.63 5.59 -1.65
N HIS A 174 -8.42 6.14 -0.72
CA HIS A 174 -9.33 7.24 -0.99
C HIS A 174 -8.62 8.58 -1.25
N VAL A 175 -7.47 8.85 -0.64
CA VAL A 175 -6.61 10.00 -0.98
C VAL A 175 -6.22 9.94 -2.46
N ARG A 176 -5.78 8.78 -2.94
CA ARG A 176 -5.40 8.60 -4.35
C ARG A 176 -6.57 8.87 -5.29
N MET A 177 -7.77 8.38 -4.93
CA MET A 177 -8.99 8.64 -5.70
C MET A 177 -9.33 10.14 -5.72
N ALA A 178 -9.25 10.82 -4.57
CA ALA A 178 -9.51 12.26 -4.47
C ALA A 178 -8.51 13.08 -5.31
N LEU A 179 -7.21 12.74 -5.27
CA LEU A 179 -6.19 13.39 -6.10
C LEU A 179 -6.47 13.24 -7.60
N LYS A 180 -6.92 12.06 -8.02
CA LYS A 180 -7.24 11.75 -9.43
C LYS A 180 -8.51 12.42 -9.92
N LEU A 181 -9.45 12.67 -9.01
CA LEU A 181 -10.65 13.47 -9.27
C LEU A 181 -10.39 14.97 -9.10
N GLU A 182 -9.14 15.39 -8.90
CA GLU A 182 -8.71 16.78 -8.68
C GLU A 182 -9.39 17.45 -7.47
N LYS A 183 -9.87 16.65 -6.51
CA LYS A 183 -10.46 17.11 -5.25
C LYS A 183 -9.37 17.31 -4.20
N TYR A 184 -8.48 18.27 -4.43
CA TYR A 184 -7.26 18.44 -3.63
C TYR A 184 -7.53 18.76 -2.14
N ASP A 185 -8.50 19.62 -1.83
CA ASP A 185 -8.88 19.93 -0.44
C ASP A 185 -9.40 18.70 0.31
N LEU A 186 -10.16 17.84 -0.39
CA LEU A 186 -10.65 16.59 0.18
C LEU A 186 -9.50 15.61 0.39
N ALA A 187 -8.55 15.53 -0.56
CA ALA A 187 -7.34 14.73 -0.40
C ALA A 187 -6.55 15.18 0.83
N ILE A 188 -6.34 16.48 1.05
CA ILE A 188 -5.65 17.01 2.23
C ILE A 188 -6.35 16.57 3.52
N LYS A 189 -7.67 16.74 3.63
CA LYS A 189 -8.45 16.33 4.80
C LYS A 189 -8.36 14.81 5.07
N LEU A 190 -8.45 14.00 4.02
CA LEU A 190 -8.30 12.53 4.12
C LEU A 190 -6.88 12.16 4.59
N ILE A 191 -5.85 12.86 4.09
CA ILE A 191 -4.47 12.64 4.54
C ILE A 191 -4.33 13.01 6.02
N GLU A 192 -4.84 14.16 6.46
CA GLU A 192 -4.77 14.59 7.86
C GLU A 192 -5.42 13.56 8.79
N LYS A 193 -6.61 13.05 8.43
CA LYS A 193 -7.25 11.96 9.17
C LYS A 193 -6.37 10.70 9.19
N ALA A 194 -5.78 10.31 8.04
CA ALA A 194 -4.88 9.16 7.99
C ALA A 194 -3.62 9.36 8.86
N GLU A 195 -3.10 10.59 8.94
CA GLU A 195 -1.97 10.93 9.80
C GLU A 195 -2.28 10.85 11.29
N GLU A 196 -3.49 11.23 11.69
CA GLU A 196 -3.97 11.06 13.06
C GLU A 196 -4.09 9.57 13.39
N ARG A 197 -4.77 8.81 12.52
CA ARG A 197 -5.11 7.40 12.74
C ARG A 197 -3.93 6.44 12.58
N LYS A 198 -2.86 6.79 11.83
CA LYS A 198 -1.68 5.91 11.65
C LYS A 198 -0.99 5.52 12.97
N LYS A 199 -1.24 6.28 14.06
CA LYS A 199 -0.78 5.94 15.42
C LYS A 199 -1.28 4.57 15.89
N ILE A 200 -2.44 4.11 15.41
CA ILE A 200 -2.98 2.78 15.71
C ILE A 200 -1.99 1.70 15.27
N TYR A 201 -1.41 1.81 14.06
CA TYR A 201 -0.45 0.84 13.55
C TYR A 201 0.91 0.90 14.26
N LYS A 202 1.34 2.07 14.74
CA LYS A 202 2.59 2.22 15.49
C LYS A 202 2.65 1.29 16.71
N LYS A 203 1.50 1.07 17.37
CA LYS A 203 1.40 0.24 18.58
C LYS A 203 1.32 -1.26 18.27
N GLN A 204 1.07 -1.64 17.02
CA GLN A 204 0.87 -3.04 16.64
C GLN A 204 2.21 -3.78 16.50
N ARG A 205 2.22 -5.04 16.98
CA ARG A 205 3.38 -5.94 16.86
C ARG A 205 3.32 -6.82 15.61
N ILE A 206 2.15 -6.93 14.99
CA ILE A 206 1.93 -7.77 13.80
C ILE A 206 2.72 -7.19 12.61
N PRO A 207 3.52 -8.01 11.89
CA PRO A 207 4.37 -7.56 10.79
C PRO A 207 3.64 -6.72 9.72
N VAL A 208 2.41 -7.09 9.37
CA VAL A 208 1.60 -6.39 8.37
C VAL A 208 1.34 -4.94 8.77
N TYR A 209 0.84 -4.69 10.00
CA TYR A 209 0.59 -3.33 10.47
C TYR A 209 1.87 -2.50 10.59
N ARG A 210 2.99 -3.11 10.99
CA ARG A 210 4.28 -2.42 11.01
C ARG A 210 4.74 -2.02 9.61
N SER A 211 4.52 -2.89 8.62
CA SER A 211 4.84 -2.60 7.23
C SER A 211 3.99 -1.45 6.68
N MET A 212 2.67 -1.46 6.96
CA MET A 212 1.76 -0.37 6.61
C MET A 212 2.20 0.94 7.27
N TYR A 213 2.54 0.92 8.56
CA TYR A 213 3.05 2.11 9.26
C TYR A 213 4.28 2.72 8.59
N LYS A 214 5.24 1.88 8.17
CA LYS A 214 6.44 2.35 7.45
C LYS A 214 6.14 2.96 6.10
N VAL A 215 5.14 2.43 5.39
CA VAL A 215 4.68 2.98 4.12
C VAL A 215 4.01 4.33 4.33
N LEU A 216 3.08 4.42 5.28
CA LEU A 216 2.37 5.66 5.62
C LEU A 216 3.29 6.80 6.06
N GLN A 217 4.45 6.50 6.62
CA GLN A 217 5.45 7.52 6.95
C GLN A 217 5.97 8.25 5.72
N VAL A 218 5.96 7.60 4.54
CA VAL A 218 6.48 8.12 3.28
C VAL A 218 5.36 8.51 2.31
N SER A 219 4.31 7.68 2.19
CA SER A 219 3.23 7.92 1.22
C SER A 219 2.36 9.11 1.56
N LEU A 220 2.02 9.32 2.84
CA LEU A 220 1.20 10.46 3.26
C LEU A 220 1.83 11.82 2.92
N PRO A 221 3.09 12.12 3.33
CA PRO A 221 3.70 13.38 2.93
C PRO A 221 3.91 13.49 1.41
N TYR A 222 4.16 12.39 0.70
CA TYR A 222 4.24 12.40 -0.76
C TYR A 222 2.92 12.84 -1.41
N TYR A 223 1.78 12.29 -0.95
CA TYR A 223 0.48 12.72 -1.45
C TYR A 223 0.13 14.14 -1.02
N LYS A 224 0.60 14.62 0.15
CA LYS A 224 0.47 16.04 0.53
C LYS A 224 1.24 16.94 -0.42
N THR A 225 2.45 16.57 -0.84
CA THR A 225 3.22 17.33 -1.83
C THR A 225 2.41 17.56 -3.09
N ILE A 226 1.80 16.50 -3.64
CA ILE A 226 0.97 16.61 -4.84
C ILE A 226 -0.24 17.51 -4.58
N ALA A 227 -0.96 17.28 -3.47
CA ALA A 227 -2.16 18.05 -3.15
C ALA A 227 -1.85 19.54 -2.97
N TYR A 228 -0.86 19.89 -2.14
CA TYR A 228 -0.48 21.28 -1.89
C TYR A 228 0.00 21.97 -3.16
N PHE A 229 0.83 21.30 -3.97
CA PHE A 229 1.29 21.88 -5.22
C PHE A 229 0.13 22.21 -6.16
N LYS A 230 -0.81 21.28 -6.31
CA LYS A 230 -1.98 21.47 -7.17
C LYS A 230 -2.98 22.49 -6.62
N SER A 231 -3.03 22.70 -5.30
CA SER A 231 -3.76 23.79 -4.65
C SER A 231 -3.02 25.14 -4.66
N GLY A 232 -1.83 25.23 -5.26
CA GLY A 232 -1.04 26.47 -5.34
C GLY A 232 -0.15 26.76 -4.12
N GLU A 233 -0.11 25.88 -3.12
CA GLU A 233 0.66 26.02 -1.89
C GLU A 233 2.09 25.46 -2.05
N LYS A 234 2.90 26.10 -2.91
CA LYS A 234 4.23 25.60 -3.32
C LYS A 234 5.20 25.36 -2.16
N GLU A 235 5.29 26.28 -1.21
CA GLU A 235 6.22 26.15 -0.06
C GLU A 235 5.88 24.92 0.78
N LYS A 236 4.60 24.74 1.13
CA LYS A 236 4.15 23.54 1.85
C LYS A 236 4.39 22.27 1.07
N ALA A 237 4.25 22.30 -0.26
CA ALA A 237 4.54 21.14 -1.10
C ALA A 237 6.01 20.72 -1.01
N LEU A 238 6.93 21.69 -1.03
CA LEU A 238 8.38 21.46 -0.90
C LEU A 238 8.75 20.90 0.48
N ASP A 239 8.17 21.43 1.56
CA ASP A 239 8.40 20.92 2.92
C ASP A 239 7.99 19.45 3.04
N GLN A 240 6.84 19.09 2.46
CA GLN A 240 6.36 17.71 2.45
C GLN A 240 7.20 16.80 1.55
N LEU A 241 7.76 17.34 0.46
CA LEU A 241 8.65 16.60 -0.43
C LEU A 241 9.96 16.26 0.29
N GLU A 242 10.55 17.23 0.99
CA GLU A 242 11.74 17.02 1.81
C GLU A 242 11.48 15.94 2.87
N LEU A 243 10.34 16.03 3.56
CA LEU A 243 9.93 15.05 4.56
C LEU A 243 9.81 13.64 3.97
N THR A 244 9.24 13.53 2.76
CA THR A 244 9.10 12.29 2.01
C THR A 244 10.46 11.68 1.69
N LEU A 245 11.36 12.46 1.09
CA LEU A 245 12.69 12.02 0.67
C LEU A 245 13.55 11.60 1.87
N ARG A 246 13.47 12.35 2.98
CA ARG A 246 14.16 12.02 4.24
C ARG A 246 13.71 10.68 4.82
N ARG A 247 12.42 10.37 4.71
CA ARG A 247 11.84 9.14 5.28
C ARG A 247 11.94 7.92 4.35
N ALA A 248 12.06 8.12 3.04
CA ALA A 248 12.27 7.05 2.09
C ALA A 248 13.63 6.38 2.30
N GLN A 249 13.69 5.08 2.58
CA GLN A 249 14.93 4.31 2.72
C GLN A 249 15.43 3.75 1.39
N SER A 250 14.55 3.62 0.39
CA SER A 250 14.88 3.10 -0.93
C SER A 250 15.47 4.20 -1.81
N GLN A 251 16.64 3.96 -2.41
CA GLN A 251 17.23 4.87 -3.40
C GLN A 251 16.38 4.89 -4.68
N LYS A 252 15.86 3.72 -5.09
CA LYS A 252 14.91 3.59 -6.19
C LYS A 252 13.69 4.48 -5.98
N LEU A 253 13.03 4.37 -4.82
CA LEU A 253 11.84 5.17 -4.49
C LEU A 253 12.15 6.67 -4.48
N ARG A 254 13.29 7.09 -3.91
CA ARG A 254 13.71 8.50 -3.92
C ARG A 254 13.87 9.03 -5.34
N LYS A 255 14.48 8.23 -6.23
CA LYS A 255 14.67 8.60 -7.63
C LYS A 255 13.32 8.72 -8.36
N GLU A 256 12.44 7.74 -8.18
CA GLU A 256 11.09 7.75 -8.77
C GLU A 256 10.29 8.97 -8.32
N ILE A 257 10.29 9.26 -7.03
CA ILE A 257 9.59 10.42 -6.48
C ILE A 257 10.16 11.71 -7.08
N LYS A 258 11.50 11.87 -7.13
CA LYS A 258 12.13 13.05 -7.73
C LYS A 258 11.75 13.24 -9.19
N GLN A 259 11.87 12.20 -10.00
CA GLN A 259 11.52 12.25 -11.42
C GLN A 259 10.04 12.62 -11.64
N GLU A 260 9.15 12.09 -10.79
CA GLU A 260 7.72 12.36 -10.89
C GLU A 260 7.39 13.82 -10.51
N VAL A 261 8.00 14.36 -9.45
CA VAL A 261 7.77 15.75 -9.04
C VAL A 261 8.44 16.78 -9.94
N GLU A 262 9.61 16.44 -10.53
CA GLU A 262 10.25 17.22 -11.61
C GLU A 262 9.33 17.27 -12.84
N GLY A 263 8.77 16.13 -13.25
CA GLY A 263 7.81 16.07 -14.35
C GLY A 263 6.51 16.87 -14.11
N MET A 264 6.19 17.16 -12.85
CA MET A 264 5.06 18.02 -12.46
C MET A 264 5.43 19.51 -12.35
N GLY A 265 6.72 19.87 -12.43
CA GLY A 265 7.20 21.25 -12.26
C GLY A 265 7.21 21.74 -10.81
N ILE A 266 7.36 20.82 -9.84
CA ILE A 266 7.44 21.15 -8.41
C ILE A 266 8.85 21.64 -8.04
N ILE A 267 9.86 21.04 -8.66
CA ILE A 267 11.29 21.36 -8.54
C ILE A 267 11.92 21.45 -9.93
#